data_AF-A0A9D8GNJ7-F1
#
_entry.id   AF-A0A9D8GNJ7-F1
#
_cell.length_a   1.000
_cell.length_b   1.000
_cell.length_c   1.000
_cell.angle_alpha   90.00
_cell.angle_beta   90.00
_cell.angle_gamma   90.00
#
_symmetry.space_group_name_H-M   'P 1'
#
loop_
_entity.id
_entity.type
_entity.pdbx_description
1 polymer ?
#
loop_
_entity_poly.entity_id
_entity_poly.type
_entity_poly.pdbx_seq_one_letter_code
_entity_poly.pdbx_strand_id
1 'polypeptide(L)'
;MARVLLTWEYGLGIGYVDRLVQVAEALEREGHEPAFVLRDLVSTADFLRGRSWLVLQCPLSIGVLHPTQPSFSPGSYADLLAVNNFADEEQLFRLVAAWHVLFQALQPAAIVGEYAPVSALAAMGRVPYIAMGHGYILPPPDRAEFPIFNPALQRAAPQETLLETVRAVQRRLGGPEPASVP
;
A
#
# COMPACT_ATOMS: atom_id res chain seq x y z
N MET A 1 8.72 -20.37 13.29
CA MET A 1 7.93 -19.16 13.61
C MET A 1 8.55 -17.99 12.88
N ALA A 2 7.77 -17.31 12.02
CA ALA A 2 8.23 -16.16 11.25
C ALA A 2 7.21 -15.02 11.40
N ARG A 3 7.67 -13.77 11.49
CA ARG A 3 6.77 -12.62 11.54
C ARG A 3 6.35 -12.23 10.13
N VAL A 4 5.04 -12.11 9.91
CA VAL A 4 4.46 -11.68 8.63
C VAL A 4 3.68 -10.40 8.87
N LEU A 5 4.03 -9.34 8.13
CA LEU A 5 3.33 -8.07 8.24
C LEU A 5 2.13 -8.03 7.31
N LEU A 6 1.00 -7.55 7.83
CA LEU A 6 -0.26 -7.40 7.14
C LEU A 6 -0.55 -5.90 7.02
N THR A 7 -0.43 -5.35 5.82
CA THR A 7 -0.40 -3.89 5.62
C THR A 7 -1.60 -3.38 4.83
N TRP A 8 -2.20 -2.29 5.28
CA TRP A 8 -3.25 -1.57 4.56
C TRP A 8 -3.02 -0.06 4.66
N GLU A 9 -2.92 0.63 3.51
CA GLU A 9 -2.56 2.05 3.47
C GLU A 9 -3.66 2.96 2.95
N TYR A 10 -4.37 2.58 1.88
CA TYR A 10 -5.23 3.51 1.13
C TYR A 10 -6.69 3.09 1.06
N GLY A 11 -7.55 4.05 0.71
CA GLY A 11 -9.00 3.87 0.79
C GLY A 11 -9.54 4.03 2.21
N LEU A 12 -10.87 4.08 2.35
CA LEU A 12 -11.57 4.31 3.62
C LEU A 12 -12.48 3.13 4.02
N GLY A 13 -12.55 2.09 3.20
CA GLY A 13 -13.38 0.93 3.47
C GLY A 13 -12.71 0.00 4.49
N ILE A 14 -13.39 -0.33 5.59
CA ILE A 14 -12.87 -1.27 6.59
C ILE A 14 -12.77 -2.73 6.08
N GLY A 15 -13.40 -3.04 4.94
CA GLY A 15 -13.38 -4.38 4.33
C GLY A 15 -12.01 -4.88 3.89
N TYR A 16 -10.99 -4.02 3.80
CA TYR A 16 -9.60 -4.44 3.58
C TYR A 16 -9.07 -5.25 4.77
N VAL A 17 -9.45 -4.87 5.99
CA VAL A 17 -8.96 -5.54 7.21
C VAL A 17 -9.58 -6.92 7.38
N ASP A 18 -10.84 -7.11 6.99
CA ASP A 18 -11.49 -8.43 7.06
C ASP A 18 -10.69 -9.51 6.30
N ARG A 19 -10.22 -9.20 5.08
CA ARG A 19 -9.37 -10.12 4.30
C ARG A 19 -8.03 -10.37 4.99
N LEU A 20 -7.39 -9.34 5.54
CA LEU A 20 -6.13 -9.48 6.28
C LEU A 20 -6.30 -10.32 7.55
N VAL A 21 -7.43 -10.22 8.25
CA VAL A 21 -7.74 -11.06 9.42
C VAL A 21 -7.81 -12.53 9.04
N GLN A 22 -8.46 -12.87 7.92
CA GLN A 22 -8.50 -14.26 7.45
C GLN A 22 -7.10 -14.82 7.15
N VAL A 23 -6.22 -13.99 6.57
CA VAL A 23 -4.81 -14.35 6.34
C VAL A 23 -4.07 -14.52 7.68
N ALA A 24 -4.29 -13.62 8.64
CA ALA A 24 -3.67 -13.70 9.96
C ALA A 24 -4.04 -14.99 10.70
N GLU A 25 -5.31 -15.38 10.69
CA GLU A 25 -5.78 -16.61 11.33
C GLU A 25 -5.16 -17.86 10.68
N ALA A 26 -5.02 -17.86 9.35
CA ALA A 26 -4.32 -18.93 8.65
C ALA A 26 -2.83 -18.99 9.01
N LEU A 27 -2.14 -17.85 9.06
CA LEU A 27 -0.74 -17.76 9.45
C LEU A 27 -0.49 -18.22 10.89
N GLU A 28 -1.34 -17.79 11.82
CA GLU A 28 -1.26 -18.17 13.23
C GLU A 28 -1.47 -19.68 13.42
N ARG A 29 -2.46 -20.25 12.72
CA ARG A 29 -2.68 -21.70 12.70
C ARG A 29 -1.46 -22.50 12.24
N GLU A 30 -0.67 -21.95 11.33
CA GLU A 30 0.57 -22.56 10.83
C GLU A 30 1.80 -22.18 11.69
N GLY A 31 1.62 -21.50 12.83
CA GLY A 31 2.68 -21.17 13.79
C GLY A 31 3.54 -19.96 13.40
N HIS A 32 3.01 -19.07 12.57
CA HIS A 32 3.61 -17.76 12.27
C HIS A 32 3.07 -16.67 13.19
N GLU A 33 3.70 -15.49 13.17
CA GLU A 33 3.34 -14.35 14.00
C GLU A 33 2.81 -13.21 13.10
N PRO A 34 1.48 -13.06 12.96
CA PRO A 34 0.89 -11.94 12.23
C PRO A 34 1.09 -10.63 13.01
N ALA A 35 1.46 -9.58 12.30
CA ALA A 35 1.47 -8.22 12.83
C ALA A 35 0.88 -7.25 11.80
N PHE A 36 0.02 -6.35 12.24
CA PHE A 36 -0.75 -5.46 11.38
C PHE A 36 -0.13 -4.05 11.38
N VAL A 37 -0.09 -3.43 10.20
CA VAL A 37 0.27 -2.03 10.04
C VAL A 37 -0.79 -1.35 9.17
N LEU A 38 -1.69 -0.59 9.79
CA LEU A 38 -2.98 -0.20 9.21
C LEU A 38 -3.16 1.31 9.12
N ARG A 39 -3.96 1.73 8.13
CA ARG A 39 -4.36 3.12 7.92
C ARG A 39 -5.23 3.69 9.04
N ASP A 40 -6.20 2.93 9.51
CA ASP A 40 -7.17 3.38 10.51
C ASP A 40 -7.26 2.33 11.61
N LEU A 41 -6.71 2.62 12.79
CA LEU A 41 -6.75 1.73 13.95
C LEU A 41 -8.09 1.76 14.69
N VAL A 42 -8.82 2.86 14.61
CA VAL A 42 -10.04 3.08 15.40
C VAL A 42 -11.18 2.31 14.78
N SER A 43 -11.41 2.49 13.48
CA SER A 43 -12.53 1.85 12.78
C SER A 43 -12.32 0.35 12.58
N THR A 44 -11.10 -0.16 12.78
CA THR A 44 -10.76 -1.59 12.61
C THR A 44 -10.64 -2.34 13.94
N ALA A 45 -10.75 -1.65 15.07
CA ALA A 45 -10.52 -2.24 16.39
C ALA A 45 -11.42 -3.47 16.65
N ASP A 46 -12.66 -3.43 16.18
CA ASP A 46 -13.63 -4.52 16.34
C ASP A 46 -13.20 -5.80 15.63
N PHE A 47 -12.59 -5.69 14.45
CA PHE A 47 -12.07 -6.83 13.70
C PHE A 47 -10.90 -7.52 14.40
N LEU A 48 -10.16 -6.79 15.23
CA LEU A 48 -8.93 -7.23 15.89
C LEU A 48 -9.14 -7.54 17.38
N ARG A 49 -10.33 -7.23 17.91
CA ARG A 49 -10.66 -7.38 19.33
C ARG A 49 -10.44 -8.82 19.81
N GLY A 50 -9.83 -8.93 20.99
CA GLY A 50 -9.61 -10.21 21.66
C GLY A 50 -8.45 -11.04 21.09
N ARG A 51 -7.70 -10.51 20.13
CA ARG A 51 -6.54 -11.16 19.53
C ARG A 51 -5.25 -10.53 20.05
N SER A 52 -4.17 -11.32 20.10
CA SER A 52 -2.87 -10.93 20.64
C SER A 52 -1.92 -10.33 19.60
N TRP A 53 -2.40 -10.07 18.38
CA TRP A 53 -1.58 -9.55 17.30
C TRP A 53 -1.09 -8.13 17.60
N LEU A 54 0.15 -7.85 17.21
CA LEU A 54 0.67 -6.48 17.19
C LEU A 54 -0.08 -5.68 16.12
N VAL A 55 -0.57 -4.49 16.48
CA VAL A 55 -1.26 -3.59 15.54
C VAL A 55 -0.65 -2.20 15.66
N LEU A 56 -0.15 -1.68 14.53
CA LEU A 56 0.50 -0.38 14.44
C LEU A 56 -0.13 0.47 13.34
N GLN A 57 0.05 1.78 13.45
CA GLN A 57 -0.36 2.74 12.43
C GLN A 57 0.63 2.71 11.25
N CYS A 58 0.13 2.72 10.02
CA CYS A 58 0.97 2.89 8.83
C CYS A 58 1.41 4.35 8.63
N PRO A 59 2.52 4.61 7.92
CA PRO A 59 2.87 5.96 7.48
C PRO A 59 1.73 6.55 6.65
N LEU A 60 1.29 7.76 6.98
CA LEU A 60 0.22 8.46 6.28
C LEU A 60 0.74 9.75 5.67
N SER A 61 0.27 10.07 4.47
CA SER A 61 0.35 11.43 3.96
C SER A 61 -0.82 12.24 4.48
N ILE A 62 -0.54 13.18 5.38
CA ILE A 62 -1.52 14.13 5.88
C ILE A 62 -1.47 15.34 4.94
N GLY A 63 -2.31 15.38 3.89
CA GLY A 63 -2.30 16.57 3.02
C GLY A 63 -3.13 16.58 1.72
N VAL A 64 -3.61 15.46 1.18
CA VAL A 64 -4.14 15.47 -0.22
C VAL A 64 -5.67 15.38 -0.34
N LEU A 65 -6.38 14.85 0.65
CA LEU A 65 -7.85 14.87 0.65
C LEU A 65 -8.35 15.88 1.67
N HIS A 66 -8.41 17.13 1.24
CA HIS A 66 -9.14 18.16 1.97
C HIS A 66 -10.63 17.79 1.95
N PRO A 67 -11.35 17.80 3.10
CA PRO A 67 -12.79 17.51 3.16
C PRO A 67 -13.66 18.39 2.25
N THR A 68 -13.06 19.42 1.66
CA THR A 68 -13.69 20.42 0.80
C THR A 68 -13.44 20.23 -0.69
N GLN A 69 -12.70 19.19 -1.11
CA GLN A 69 -12.55 18.89 -2.54
C GLN A 69 -13.81 18.16 -3.06
N PRO A 70 -14.25 18.45 -4.31
CA PRO A 70 -15.35 17.70 -4.93
C PRO A 70 -15.06 16.20 -4.88
N SER A 71 -16.12 15.38 -4.80
CA SER A 71 -16.01 13.92 -4.73
C SER A 71 -15.02 13.41 -5.78
N PHE A 72 -13.82 13.05 -5.35
CA PHE A 72 -12.78 12.54 -6.24
C PHE A 72 -13.30 11.28 -6.91
N SER A 73 -13.34 11.27 -8.24
CA SER A 73 -13.72 10.12 -9.05
C SER A 73 -12.53 9.78 -9.95
N PRO A 74 -11.83 8.67 -9.72
CA PRO A 74 -10.66 8.32 -10.52
C PRO A 74 -11.09 7.83 -11.90
N GLY A 75 -10.48 8.39 -12.95
CA GLY A 75 -10.65 7.91 -14.33
C GLY A 75 -9.79 6.68 -14.64
N SER A 76 -8.78 6.41 -13.83
CA SER A 76 -7.79 5.34 -14.02
C SER A 76 -7.08 4.95 -12.73
N TYR A 77 -6.34 3.85 -12.74
CA TYR A 77 -5.47 3.46 -11.63
C TYR A 77 -4.37 4.51 -11.35
N ALA A 78 -3.87 5.18 -12.39
CA ALA A 78 -2.92 6.30 -12.25
C ALA A 78 -3.48 7.41 -11.35
N ASP A 79 -4.79 7.68 -11.44
CA ASP A 79 -5.42 8.72 -10.62
C ASP A 79 -5.44 8.32 -9.14
N LEU A 80 -5.63 7.03 -8.83
CA LEU A 80 -5.54 6.51 -7.45
C LEU A 80 -4.14 6.70 -6.88
N LEU A 81 -3.10 6.45 -7.67
CA LEU A 81 -1.72 6.69 -7.24
C LEU A 81 -1.42 8.19 -7.08
N ALA A 82 -1.87 9.02 -8.01
CA ALA A 82 -1.63 10.46 -8.01
C ALA A 82 -2.18 11.14 -6.75
N VAL A 83 -3.42 10.81 -6.35
CA VAL A 83 -4.01 11.36 -5.10
C VAL A 83 -3.35 10.83 -3.83
N ASN A 84 -2.50 9.82 -3.96
CA ASN A 84 -1.72 9.23 -2.88
C ASN A 84 -0.22 9.60 -2.94
N ASN A 85 0.10 10.73 -3.59
CA ASN A 85 1.44 11.34 -3.69
C ASN A 85 2.45 10.63 -4.59
N PHE A 86 2.03 9.73 -5.47
CA PHE A 86 2.95 9.13 -6.45
C PHE A 86 3.43 10.15 -7.50
N ALA A 87 2.86 11.36 -7.54
CA ALA A 87 3.32 12.45 -8.38
C ALA A 87 4.40 13.34 -7.71
N ASP A 88 4.67 13.16 -6.40
CA ASP A 88 5.63 13.96 -5.64
C ASP A 88 6.77 13.07 -5.13
N GLU A 89 7.94 13.19 -5.75
CA GLU A 89 9.11 12.37 -5.45
C GLU A 89 9.55 12.47 -3.98
N GLU A 90 9.54 13.68 -3.42
CA GLU A 90 10.06 13.91 -2.08
C GLU A 90 9.09 13.43 -1.01
N GLN A 91 7.78 13.62 -1.21
CA GLN A 91 6.77 13.04 -0.32
C GLN A 91 6.74 11.52 -0.41
N LEU A 92 6.78 10.95 -1.62
CA LEU A 92 6.83 9.50 -1.80
C LEU A 92 8.08 8.89 -1.15
N PHE A 93 9.25 9.51 -1.34
CA PHE A 93 10.50 9.09 -0.70
C PHE A 93 10.37 9.05 0.83
N ARG A 94 9.77 10.07 1.45
CA ARG A 94 9.58 10.13 2.92
C ARG A 94 8.66 9.04 3.43
N LEU A 95 7.58 8.72 2.70
CA LEU A 95 6.68 7.62 3.05
C LEU A 95 7.39 6.27 2.95
N VAL A 96 8.16 6.05 1.88
CA VAL A 96 8.96 4.82 1.72
C VAL A 96 10.00 4.68 2.83
N ALA A 97 10.71 5.78 3.18
CA ALA A 97 11.67 5.77 4.26
C ALA A 97 11.02 5.46 5.62
N ALA A 98 9.82 5.96 5.89
CA ALA A 98 9.06 5.63 7.09
C ALA A 98 8.70 4.13 7.15
N TRP A 99 8.35 3.52 6.01
CA TRP A 99 8.17 2.08 5.92
C TRP A 99 9.44 1.28 6.17
N HIS A 100 10.60 1.74 5.67
CA HIS A 100 11.88 1.10 5.98
C HIS A 100 12.17 1.10 7.49
N VAL A 101 11.82 2.17 8.22
CA VAL A 101 11.93 2.20 9.69
C VAL A 101 11.03 1.14 10.33
N LEU A 102 9.79 0.98 9.86
CA LEU A 102 8.90 -0.07 10.37
C LEU A 102 9.42 -1.48 10.04
N PHE A 103 9.94 -1.71 8.85
CA PHE A 103 10.56 -3.00 8.50
C PHE A 103 11.80 -3.28 9.34
N GLN A 104 12.61 -2.26 9.63
CA GLN A 104 13.75 -2.40 10.53
C GLN A 104 13.32 -2.74 11.97
N ALA A 105 12.28 -2.09 12.48
CA ALA A 105 11.78 -2.35 13.83
C ALA A 105 11.11 -3.73 13.96
N LEU A 106 10.37 -4.13 12.94
CA LEU A 106 9.53 -5.33 12.99
C LEU A 106 10.24 -6.58 12.45
N GLN A 107 11.26 -6.42 11.60
CA GLN A 107 12.00 -7.51 10.94
C GLN A 107 11.06 -8.56 10.29
N PRO A 108 10.16 -8.16 9.38
CA PRO A 108 9.27 -9.09 8.69
C PRO A 108 10.06 -10.12 7.87
N ALA A 109 9.63 -11.38 7.92
CA ALA A 109 10.08 -12.40 6.98
C ALA A 109 9.34 -12.33 5.64
N ALA A 110 8.10 -11.82 5.65
CA ALA A 110 7.29 -11.54 4.47
C ALA A 110 6.25 -10.46 4.81
N ILE A 111 5.68 -9.85 3.77
CA ILE A 111 4.61 -8.86 3.87
C ILE A 111 3.46 -9.30 2.97
N VAL A 112 2.23 -9.16 3.47
CA VAL A 112 1.01 -9.25 2.68
C VAL A 112 0.33 -7.88 2.74
N GLY A 113 0.18 -7.23 1.61
CA GLY A 113 -0.40 -5.89 1.55
C GLY A 113 -1.70 -5.84 0.78
N GLU A 114 -2.71 -5.21 1.36
CA GLU A 114 -4.01 -4.95 0.75
C GLU A 114 -4.14 -3.44 0.54
N TYR A 115 -4.19 -3.00 -0.72
CA TYR A 115 -4.16 -1.58 -1.10
C TYR A 115 -3.07 -0.77 -0.36
N ALA A 116 -1.85 -1.30 -0.39
CA ALA A 116 -0.67 -0.77 0.32
C ALA A 116 0.54 -0.59 -0.60
N PRO A 117 0.43 0.21 -1.68
CA PRO A 117 1.45 0.27 -2.72
C PRO A 117 2.75 0.94 -2.27
N VAL A 118 2.76 1.78 -1.22
CA VAL A 118 4.01 2.35 -0.69
C VAL A 118 4.80 1.30 0.10
N SER A 119 4.11 0.47 0.89
CA SER A 119 4.67 -0.70 1.57
C SER A 119 5.24 -1.67 0.55
N ALA A 120 4.55 -1.89 -0.58
CA ALA A 120 5.06 -2.69 -1.70
C ALA A 120 6.35 -2.11 -2.28
N LEU A 121 6.36 -0.79 -2.52
CA LEU A 121 7.54 -0.09 -3.04
C LEU A 121 8.72 -0.18 -2.07
N ALA A 122 8.46 0.01 -0.77
CA ALA A 122 9.44 -0.09 0.30
C ALA A 122 10.03 -1.51 0.43
N ALA A 123 9.21 -2.54 0.22
CA ALA A 123 9.60 -3.94 0.34
C ALA A 123 10.42 -4.43 -0.86
N MET A 124 10.34 -3.74 -2.00
CA MET A 124 10.90 -4.19 -3.27
C MET A 124 12.42 -4.45 -3.17
N GLY A 125 12.81 -5.67 -3.54
CA GLY A 125 14.20 -6.14 -3.46
C GLY A 125 14.75 -6.29 -2.03
N ARG A 126 13.91 -6.18 -1.00
CA ARG A 126 14.30 -6.21 0.43
C ARG A 126 13.56 -7.27 1.23
N VAL A 127 12.23 -7.32 1.12
CA VAL A 127 11.35 -8.23 1.85
C VAL A 127 10.39 -8.89 0.87
N PRO A 128 10.18 -10.22 0.93
CA PRO A 128 9.15 -10.88 0.14
C PRO A 128 7.79 -10.21 0.35
N TYR A 129 7.11 -9.88 -0.75
CA TYR A 129 5.85 -9.13 -0.72
C TYR A 129 4.78 -9.83 -1.55
N ILE A 130 3.58 -9.98 -0.97
CA ILE A 130 2.39 -10.49 -1.63
C ILE A 130 1.37 -9.36 -1.66
N ALA A 131 1.07 -8.85 -2.85
CA ALA A 131 0.00 -7.89 -3.05
C ALA A 131 -1.35 -8.63 -3.13
N MET A 132 -2.31 -8.18 -2.33
CA MET A 132 -3.70 -8.60 -2.35
C MET A 132 -4.59 -7.43 -2.76
N GLY A 133 -5.67 -7.77 -3.44
CA GLY A 133 -6.66 -6.81 -3.86
C GLY A 133 -7.54 -7.36 -4.95
N HIS A 134 -8.31 -6.45 -5.54
CA HIS A 134 -9.13 -6.69 -6.71
C HIS A 134 -8.71 -5.74 -7.82
N GLY A 135 -9.17 -5.98 -9.06
CA GLY A 135 -8.71 -5.26 -10.27
C GLY A 135 -8.90 -3.73 -10.28
N TYR A 136 -9.50 -3.15 -9.25
CA TYR A 136 -9.60 -1.71 -9.06
C TYR A 136 -8.42 -1.12 -8.28
N ILE A 137 -7.85 -1.86 -7.32
CA ILE A 137 -6.76 -1.42 -6.43
C ILE A 137 -5.44 -2.16 -6.66
N LEU A 138 -5.50 -3.26 -7.42
CA LEU A 138 -4.35 -4.10 -7.77
C LEU A 138 -4.48 -4.42 -9.26
N PRO A 139 -3.80 -3.68 -10.16
CA PRO A 139 -3.89 -3.92 -11.58
C PRO A 139 -3.22 -5.24 -11.98
N PRO A 140 -3.63 -5.87 -13.10
CA PRO A 140 -2.95 -7.06 -13.61
C PRO A 140 -1.46 -6.78 -13.87
N PRO A 141 -0.53 -7.60 -13.33
CA PRO A 141 0.91 -7.34 -13.42
C PRO A 141 1.49 -7.55 -14.83
N ASP A 142 0.74 -8.19 -15.72
CA ASP A 142 1.13 -8.51 -17.10
C ASP A 142 0.82 -7.38 -18.10
N ARG A 143 0.22 -6.27 -17.64
CA ARG A 143 -0.12 -5.13 -18.49
C ARG A 143 0.90 -4.00 -18.36
N ALA A 144 1.30 -3.48 -19.52
CA ALA A 144 2.20 -2.32 -19.61
C ALA A 144 1.51 -1.00 -19.24
N GLU A 145 0.18 -0.92 -19.41
CA GLU A 145 -0.61 0.26 -19.12
C GLU A 145 -1.54 0.03 -17.93
N PHE A 146 -1.66 1.05 -17.09
CA PHE A 146 -2.60 1.08 -15.99
C PHE A 146 -4.05 1.04 -16.48
N PRO A 147 -4.95 0.29 -15.81
CA PRO A 147 -6.36 0.23 -16.19
C PRO A 147 -7.02 1.61 -16.22
N ILE A 148 -7.78 1.84 -17.28
CA ILE A 148 -8.71 2.97 -17.40
C ILE A 148 -10.06 2.51 -16.86
N PHE A 149 -10.56 3.18 -15.83
CA PHE A 149 -11.86 2.89 -15.21
C PHE A 149 -12.99 3.64 -15.91
N ASN A 150 -12.75 4.91 -16.26
CA ASN A 150 -13.70 5.76 -16.96
C ASN A 150 -12.98 6.70 -17.94
N PRO A 151 -13.03 6.42 -19.25
CA PRO A 151 -12.33 7.23 -20.25
C PRO A 151 -12.92 8.64 -20.45
N ALA A 152 -14.13 8.91 -19.93
CA ALA A 152 -14.74 10.23 -20.00
C ALA A 152 -14.19 11.21 -18.95
N LEU A 153 -13.48 10.72 -17.93
CA LEU A 153 -12.91 11.55 -16.88
C LEU A 153 -11.50 12.02 -17.26
N GLN A 154 -11.18 13.25 -16.86
CA GLN A 154 -9.84 13.79 -16.99
C GLN A 154 -8.90 13.07 -16.00
N ARG A 155 -7.77 12.58 -16.52
CA ARG A 155 -6.70 11.97 -15.71
C ARG A 155 -5.96 13.06 -14.93
N ALA A 156 -5.67 12.79 -13.67
CA ALA A 156 -4.94 13.65 -12.76
C ALA A 156 -3.45 13.72 -13.13
N ALA A 157 -2.85 12.60 -13.53
CA ALA A 157 -1.46 12.53 -14.00
C ALA A 157 -1.27 11.41 -15.04
N PRO A 158 -0.35 11.57 -16.01
CA PRO A 158 0.09 10.47 -16.88
C PRO A 158 0.78 9.38 -16.06
N GLN A 159 0.56 8.10 -16.40
CA GLN A 159 1.19 6.98 -15.70
C GLN A 159 2.72 7.04 -15.80
N GLU A 160 3.26 7.51 -16.93
CA GLU A 160 4.70 7.57 -17.19
C GLU A 160 5.38 8.52 -16.21
N THR A 161 4.72 9.63 -15.89
CA THR A 161 5.19 10.58 -14.89
C THR A 161 5.22 9.95 -13.50
N LEU A 162 4.17 9.21 -13.12
CA LEU A 162 4.12 8.53 -11.82
C LEU A 162 5.18 7.43 -11.72
N LEU A 163 5.37 6.64 -12.78
CA LEU A 163 6.40 5.60 -12.83
C LEU A 163 7.81 6.20 -12.79
N GLU A 164 8.04 7.35 -13.43
CA GLU A 164 9.34 8.03 -13.34
C GLU A 164 9.61 8.50 -11.90
N THR A 165 8.62 9.05 -11.20
CA THR A 165 8.73 9.38 -9.78
C THR A 165 9.08 8.14 -8.95
N VAL A 166 8.39 7.02 -9.16
CA VAL A 166 8.66 5.75 -8.48
C VAL A 166 10.10 5.28 -8.71
N ARG A 167 10.57 5.32 -9.96
CA ARG A 167 11.94 4.93 -10.32
C ARG A 167 12.97 5.88 -9.72
N ALA A 168 12.71 7.18 -9.71
CA ALA A 168 13.57 8.17 -9.07
C ALA A 168 13.72 7.90 -7.56
N VAL A 169 12.61 7.62 -6.86
CA VAL A 169 12.62 7.22 -5.45
C VAL A 169 13.43 5.93 -5.26
N GLN A 170 13.25 4.91 -6.10
CA GLN A 170 14.02 3.67 -5.99
C GLN A 170 15.51 3.87 -6.24
N ARG A 171 15.90 4.68 -7.23
CA ARG A 171 17.30 5.05 -7.47
C ARG A 171 17.92 5.71 -6.23
N ARG A 172 17.22 6.64 -5.59
CA ARG A 172 17.67 7.28 -4.33
C ARG A 172 17.87 6.27 -3.20
N LEU A 173 17.07 5.21 -3.17
CA LEU A 173 17.13 4.15 -2.16
C LEU A 173 18.10 3.02 -2.53
N GLY A 174 18.74 3.07 -3.71
CA GLY A 174 19.54 1.96 -4.25
C GLY A 174 18.72 0.69 -4.49
N GLY A 175 17.42 0.83 -4.76
CA GLY A 175 16.49 -0.26 -5.06
C GLY A 175 16.35 -0.54 -6.56
N PRO A 176 15.64 -1.63 -6.92
CA PRO A 176 15.30 -1.92 -8.30
C PRO A 176 14.32 -0.89 -8.87
N GLU A 177 14.42 -0.61 -10.16
CA GLU A 177 13.53 0.31 -10.88
C GLU A 177 12.37 -0.46 -11.50
N PRO A 178 11.14 -0.37 -10.95
CA PRO A 178 10.04 -1.19 -11.44
C PRO A 178 9.47 -0.70 -12.76
N ALA A 179 8.96 -1.65 -13.55
CA ALA A 179 8.15 -1.35 -14.73
C ALA A 179 6.72 -0.94 -14.38
N SER A 180 6.20 -1.37 -13.22
CA SER A 180 4.84 -1.11 -12.73
C SER A 180 4.80 -1.14 -11.19
N VAL A 181 3.77 -0.57 -10.58
CA VAL A 181 3.52 -0.69 -9.14
C VAL A 181 2.21 -1.45 -8.88
N PRO A 182 2.15 -2.24 -7.78
CA PRO A 182 0.90 -2.85 -7.33
C PRO A 182 -0.17 -1.82 -7.01
#